data_AF-A0AAE3QXN4-F1
#
_entry.id   AF-A0AAE3QXN4-F1
#
_cell.length_a   1.000
_cell.length_b   1.000
_cell.length_c   1.000
_cell.angle_alpha   90.00
_cell.angle_beta   90.00
_cell.angle_gamma   90.00
#
_symmetry.space_group_name_H-M   'P 1'
#
loop_
_entity.id
_entity.type
_entity.pdbx_description
1 polymer ?
#
loop_
_entity_poly.entity_id
_entity_poly.type
_entity_poly.pdbx_seq_one_letter_code
_entity_poly.pdbx_strand_id
1 'polypeptide(L)'
;MKSHSTICIAVLFLFSCGPTKQKEELINTKASIPETFDISGKNLKVITTMLNRYDSTTSLLYGNEIAYQSAMQHLKKPSLGEKFTLITWKQQSDKHWFGANIPGDLLAVEILEVGNNQQKTELHYRKLLGKSLTPVTDTLGASDRVNFIISQEASLTP
;
A
#
# COMPACT_ATOMS: atom_id res chain seq x y z
N MET A 1 -59.15 28.22 33.56
CA MET A 1 -57.93 27.83 34.29
C MET A 1 -57.53 26.42 33.81
N LYS A 2 -56.34 26.30 33.19
CA LYS A 2 -55.55 25.06 33.00
C LYS A 2 -56.15 23.94 32.14
N SER A 3 -55.84 23.88 30.84
CA SER A 3 -55.62 22.58 30.13
C SER A 3 -55.07 22.71 28.69
N HIS A 4 -54.10 23.61 28.42
CA HIS A 4 -53.45 23.64 27.10
C HIS A 4 -51.92 23.56 27.15
N SER A 5 -51.34 23.45 28.35
CA SER A 5 -49.88 23.38 28.52
C SER A 5 -49.29 21.98 28.36
N THR A 6 -50.11 20.93 28.27
CA THR A 6 -49.65 19.53 28.32
C THR A 6 -49.41 18.91 26.94
N ILE A 7 -49.92 19.52 25.86
CA ILE A 7 -49.85 18.95 24.50
C ILE A 7 -48.50 19.24 23.83
N CYS A 8 -47.81 20.33 24.19
CA CYS A 8 -46.55 20.71 23.53
C CYS A 8 -45.33 19.85 23.94
N ILE A 9 -45.39 19.15 25.09
CA ILE A 9 -44.26 18.33 25.57
C ILE A 9 -44.20 16.97 24.86
N ALA A 10 -45.33 16.45 24.38
CA ALA A 10 -45.38 15.14 23.71
C ALA A 10 -44.79 15.14 22.29
N VAL A 11 -44.72 16.31 21.61
CA VAL A 11 -44.26 16.42 20.23
C VAL A 11 -42.72 16.49 20.12
N LEU A 12 -42.02 16.89 21.20
CA LEU A 12 -40.56 16.99 21.22
C LEU A 12 -39.83 15.63 21.25
N PHE A 13 -40.54 14.53 21.54
CA PHE A 13 -39.93 13.19 21.55
C PHE A 13 -39.85 12.52 20.17
N LEU A 14 -40.50 13.08 19.14
CA LEU A 14 -40.56 12.46 17.81
C LEU A 14 -39.38 12.81 16.88
N PHE A 15 -38.45 13.68 17.31
CA PHE A 15 -37.26 14.06 16.52
C PHE A 15 -35.96 13.38 16.97
N SER A 16 -36.01 12.44 17.92
CA SER A 16 -34.80 11.75 18.41
C SER A 16 -34.43 10.49 17.61
N CYS A 17 -34.62 10.52 16.29
CA CYS A 17 -34.00 9.55 15.38
C CYS A 17 -32.89 10.25 14.58
N GLY A 18 -31.80 10.58 15.27
CA GLY A 18 -30.56 10.95 14.60
C GLY A 18 -29.92 9.71 13.97
N PRO A 19 -29.23 9.84 12.82
CA PRO A 19 -28.51 8.71 12.24
C PRO A 19 -27.56 8.12 13.28
N THR A 20 -27.61 6.80 13.42
CA THR A 20 -26.64 6.02 14.21
C THR A 20 -25.24 6.50 13.85
N LYS A 21 -24.48 6.97 14.84
CA LYS A 21 -23.07 7.35 14.67
C LYS A 21 -22.39 6.26 13.84
N GLN A 22 -21.94 6.64 12.65
CA GLN A 22 -21.21 5.74 11.75
C GLN A 22 -20.09 5.11 12.58
N LYS A 23 -20.14 3.78 12.77
CA LYS A 23 -19.11 3.04 13.52
C LYS A 23 -17.76 3.56 13.02
N GLU A 24 -16.98 4.16 13.91
CA GLU A 24 -15.64 4.66 13.57
C GLU A 24 -14.86 3.49 12.97
N GLU A 25 -14.41 3.67 11.73
CA GLU A 25 -13.67 2.65 11.00
C GLU A 25 -12.24 2.63 11.54
N LEU A 26 -12.02 1.90 12.63
CA LEU A 26 -10.72 1.80 13.31
C LEU A 26 -9.66 1.10 12.46
N ILE A 27 -10.06 0.35 11.44
CA ILE A 27 -9.18 -0.41 10.56
C ILE A 27 -9.21 0.21 9.16
N ASN A 28 -8.03 0.50 8.61
CA ASN A 28 -7.90 1.02 7.25
C ASN A 28 -8.08 -0.09 6.20
N THR A 29 -9.33 -0.47 5.94
CA THR A 29 -9.68 -1.52 4.97
C THR A 29 -9.38 -1.14 3.51
N LYS A 30 -9.25 0.17 3.22
CA LYS A 30 -8.87 0.65 1.90
C LYS A 30 -7.45 0.27 1.53
N ALA A 31 -6.53 0.40 2.48
CA ALA A 31 -5.12 0.01 2.30
C ALA A 31 -4.88 -1.50 2.30
N SER A 32 -5.89 -2.30 2.66
CA SER A 32 -5.76 -3.76 2.67
C SER A 32 -5.38 -4.30 1.29
N ILE A 33 -4.45 -5.24 1.33
CA ILE A 33 -3.98 -6.00 0.18
C ILE A 33 -4.88 -7.24 0.03
N PRO A 34 -5.21 -7.67 -1.19
CA PRO A 34 -6.05 -8.86 -1.39
C PRO A 34 -5.44 -10.10 -0.75
N GLU A 35 -6.25 -10.92 -0.07
CA GLU A 35 -5.81 -12.16 0.59
C GLU A 35 -5.14 -13.15 -0.38
N THR A 36 -5.47 -13.07 -1.67
CA THR A 36 -4.83 -13.85 -2.74
C THR A 36 -3.37 -13.49 -2.97
N PHE A 37 -2.89 -12.36 -2.43
CA PHE A 37 -1.51 -11.93 -2.51
C PHE A 37 -0.81 -12.07 -1.17
N ASP A 38 -0.16 -13.22 -0.98
CA ASP A 38 0.56 -13.54 0.25
C ASP A 38 1.96 -12.89 0.29
N ILE A 39 2.12 -11.91 1.19
CA ILE A 39 3.41 -11.28 1.50
C ILE A 39 4.09 -12.01 2.65
N SER A 40 3.30 -12.49 3.62
CA SER A 40 3.78 -13.07 4.88
C SER A 40 4.45 -14.43 4.68
N GLY A 41 3.91 -15.28 3.80
CA GLY A 41 4.51 -16.58 3.48
C GLY A 41 5.76 -16.49 2.60
N LYS A 42 6.16 -15.30 2.15
CA LYS A 42 7.33 -15.10 1.28
C LYS A 42 8.62 -14.71 2.03
N ASN A 43 8.59 -14.65 3.38
CA ASN A 43 9.73 -14.20 4.20
C ASN A 43 10.33 -12.87 3.74
N LEU A 44 9.45 -11.93 3.35
CA LEU A 44 9.85 -10.64 2.84
C LEU A 44 10.13 -9.65 3.97
N LYS A 45 11.23 -8.92 3.85
CA LYS A 45 11.64 -7.83 4.74
C LYS A 45 11.36 -6.49 4.09
N VAL A 46 10.96 -5.50 4.89
CA VAL A 46 10.83 -4.12 4.42
C VAL A 46 12.23 -3.57 4.13
N ILE A 47 12.46 -3.10 2.91
CA ILE A 47 13.67 -2.38 2.52
C ILE A 47 13.48 -0.89 2.81
N THR A 48 12.45 -0.27 2.23
CA THR A 48 12.21 1.18 2.38
C THR A 48 10.75 1.55 2.16
N THR A 49 10.36 2.69 2.73
CA THR A 49 9.08 3.35 2.49
C THR A 49 9.32 4.67 1.76
N MET A 50 8.53 4.94 0.73
CA MET A 50 8.65 6.15 -0.09
C MET A 50 7.33 6.92 -0.09
N LEU A 51 7.43 8.25 -0.06
CA LEU A 51 6.30 9.17 -0.19
C LEU A 51 6.51 10.04 -1.43
N ASN A 52 5.54 10.02 -2.35
CA ASN A 52 5.50 10.93 -3.47
C ASN A 52 4.38 11.95 -3.26
N ARG A 53 4.76 13.19 -2.93
CA ARG A 53 3.81 14.26 -2.63
C ARG A 53 3.10 14.78 -3.89
N TYR A 54 3.78 14.76 -5.03
CA TYR A 54 3.24 15.23 -6.30
C TYR A 54 2.10 14.32 -6.76
N ASP A 55 2.33 13.01 -6.75
CA ASP A 55 1.32 12.02 -7.14
C ASP A 55 0.39 11.62 -5.98
N SER A 56 0.66 12.12 -4.77
CA SER A 56 0.00 11.73 -3.52
C SER A 56 -0.05 10.21 -3.35
N THR A 57 1.11 9.56 -3.41
CA THR A 57 1.24 8.11 -3.23
C THR A 57 2.21 7.76 -2.11
N THR A 58 1.97 6.61 -1.50
CA THR A 58 2.88 5.96 -0.56
C THR A 58 3.24 4.60 -1.11
N SER A 59 4.52 4.26 -1.07
CA SER A 59 5.00 2.97 -1.54
C SER A 59 5.87 2.28 -0.49
N LEU A 60 5.77 0.96 -0.43
CA LEU A 60 6.56 0.11 0.46
C LEU A 60 7.28 -0.93 -0.39
N LEU A 61 8.62 -0.91 -0.33
CA LEU A 61 9.45 -1.90 -1.01
C LEU A 61 9.82 -3.00 -0.04
N TYR A 62 9.48 -4.22 -0.43
CA TYR A 62 9.88 -5.45 0.22
C TYR A 62 10.95 -6.19 -0.58
N GLY A 63 11.80 -6.96 0.09
CA GLY A 63 12.74 -7.88 -0.52
C GLY A 63 12.85 -9.20 0.24
N ASN A 64 13.23 -10.28 -0.44
CA ASN A 64 13.71 -11.47 0.26
C ASN A 64 15.06 -11.21 0.95
N GLU A 65 15.59 -12.17 1.72
CA GLU A 65 16.83 -11.96 2.47
C GLU A 65 17.98 -11.46 1.60
N ILE A 66 18.17 -12.03 0.40
CA ILE A 66 19.25 -11.62 -0.52
C ILE A 66 19.06 -10.17 -0.96
N ALA A 67 17.86 -9.80 -1.42
CA ALA A 67 17.54 -8.44 -1.83
C ALA A 67 17.69 -7.42 -0.68
N TYR A 68 17.29 -7.82 0.53
CA TYR A 68 17.44 -6.99 1.73
C TYR A 68 18.92 -6.75 2.06
N GLN A 69 19.76 -7.79 2.02
CA GLN A 69 21.20 -7.65 2.26
C GLN A 69 21.88 -6.81 1.17
N SER A 70 21.50 -6.98 -0.10
CA SER A 70 22.00 -6.14 -1.20
C SER A 70 21.65 -4.67 -0.98
N ALA A 71 20.42 -4.37 -0.57
CA ALA A 71 19.98 -3.01 -0.27
C ALA A 71 20.69 -2.42 0.96
N MET A 72 21.02 -3.26 1.96
CA MET A 72 21.81 -2.87 3.14
C MET A 72 23.27 -2.57 2.83
N GLN A 73 23.83 -3.27 1.84
CA GLN A 73 25.21 -3.10 1.38
C GLN A 73 25.35 -2.08 0.25
N HIS A 74 24.25 -1.40 -0.11
CA HIS A 74 24.18 -0.42 -1.21
C HIS A 74 24.62 -1.01 -2.57
N LEU A 75 24.41 -2.32 -2.79
CA LEU A 75 24.74 -2.98 -4.05
C LEU A 75 23.75 -2.55 -5.13
N LYS A 76 24.26 -1.96 -6.21
CA LYS A 76 23.44 -1.48 -7.34
C LYS A 76 23.28 -2.51 -8.45
N LYS A 77 24.00 -3.64 -8.38
CA LYS A 77 23.87 -4.74 -9.34
C LYS A 77 23.01 -5.83 -8.72
N PRO A 78 21.95 -6.28 -9.39
CA PRO A 78 21.08 -7.31 -8.86
C PRO A 78 21.82 -8.66 -8.80
N SER A 79 21.67 -9.36 -7.69
CA SER A 79 22.19 -10.71 -7.48
C SER A 79 21.16 -11.78 -7.85
N LEU A 80 21.63 -12.94 -8.30
CA LEU A 80 20.76 -14.07 -8.61
C LEU A 80 19.92 -14.47 -7.39
N GLY A 81 18.62 -14.72 -7.61
CA GLY A 81 17.69 -15.13 -6.57
C GLY A 81 17.09 -13.96 -5.77
N GLU A 82 17.47 -12.71 -6.04
CA GLU A 82 16.79 -11.55 -5.47
C GLU A 82 15.33 -11.49 -5.91
N LYS A 83 14.47 -11.15 -4.96
CA LYS A 83 13.04 -10.91 -5.20
C LYS A 83 12.63 -9.63 -4.51
N PHE A 84 12.02 -8.74 -5.27
CA PHE A 84 11.48 -7.48 -4.79
C PHE A 84 9.98 -7.42 -5.00
N THR A 85 9.27 -6.77 -4.08
CA THR A 85 7.84 -6.47 -4.20
C THR A 85 7.60 -5.04 -3.75
N LEU A 86 7.28 -4.16 -4.70
CA LEU A 86 6.94 -2.77 -4.45
C LEU A 86 5.42 -2.60 -4.48
N ILE A 87 4.86 -2.14 -3.37
CA ILE A 87 3.42 -1.95 -3.22
C ILE A 87 3.16 -0.46 -3.14
N THR A 88 2.22 0.04 -3.95
CA THR A 88 1.93 1.47 -4.04
C THR A 88 0.44 1.72 -3.81
N TRP A 89 0.15 2.65 -2.90
CA TRP A 89 -1.19 3.11 -2.59
C TRP A 89 -1.36 4.59 -2.95
N LYS A 90 -2.58 4.97 -3.31
CA LYS A 90 -2.99 6.38 -3.28
C LYS A 90 -3.10 6.82 -1.83
N GLN A 91 -2.64 8.01 -1.50
CA GLN A 91 -2.83 8.58 -0.18
C GLN A 91 -4.26 9.11 -0.01
N GLN A 92 -4.78 9.02 1.20
CA GLN A 92 -6.02 9.66 1.63
C GLN A 92 -5.80 10.37 2.96
N SER A 93 -6.57 11.41 3.23
CA SER A 93 -6.52 12.08 4.52
C SER A 93 -6.98 11.14 5.65
N ASP A 94 -6.30 11.22 6.78
CA ASP A 94 -6.72 10.51 7.99
C ASP A 94 -7.92 11.22 8.63
N LYS A 95 -8.98 10.47 8.92
CA LYS A 95 -10.18 10.99 9.58
C LYS A 95 -9.95 11.29 11.06
N HIS A 96 -8.96 10.67 11.67
CA HIS A 96 -8.66 10.77 13.10
C HIS A 96 -7.55 11.78 13.38
N TRP A 97 -6.73 12.13 12.39
CA TRP A 97 -5.63 13.08 12.54
C TRP A 97 -5.62 14.11 11.40
N PHE A 98 -6.05 15.33 11.72
CA PHE A 98 -6.02 16.46 10.79
C PHE A 98 -4.61 16.71 10.24
N GLY A 99 -4.50 16.80 8.91
CA GLY A 99 -3.25 17.04 8.20
C GLY A 99 -2.41 15.79 7.94
N ALA A 100 -2.76 14.64 8.54
CA ALA A 100 -2.11 13.38 8.22
C ALA A 100 -2.69 12.76 6.94
N ASN A 101 -1.82 12.14 6.15
CA ASN A 101 -2.20 11.33 5.00
C ASN A 101 -1.74 9.89 5.21
N ILE A 102 -2.67 8.96 5.07
CA ILE A 102 -2.46 7.52 5.23
C ILE A 102 -2.60 6.82 3.87
N PRO A 103 -2.06 5.60 3.72
CA PRO A 103 -2.39 4.76 2.57
C PRO A 103 -3.90 4.60 2.40
N GLY A 104 -4.37 4.65 1.16
CA GLY A 104 -5.75 4.48 0.76
C GLY A 104 -5.86 3.35 -0.24
N ASP A 105 -6.42 3.60 -1.42
CA ASP A 105 -6.63 2.54 -2.41
C ASP A 105 -5.30 1.99 -2.94
N LEU A 106 -5.21 0.65 -2.99
CA LEU A 106 -4.09 -0.04 -3.64
C LEU A 106 -4.09 0.32 -5.13
N LEU A 107 -2.99 0.89 -5.61
CA LEU A 107 -2.82 1.25 -7.02
C LEU A 107 -2.09 0.16 -7.79
N ALA A 108 -0.97 -0.30 -7.26
CA ALA A 108 -0.13 -1.26 -7.96
C ALA A 108 0.69 -2.13 -7.02
N VAL A 109 0.97 -3.35 -7.50
CA VAL A 109 1.99 -4.25 -6.98
C VAL A 109 2.96 -4.54 -8.12
N GLU A 110 4.23 -4.16 -7.94
CA GLU A 110 5.31 -4.39 -8.89
C GLU A 110 6.25 -5.45 -8.31
N ILE A 111 6.56 -6.49 -9.09
CA ILE A 111 7.33 -7.64 -8.64
C ILE A 111 8.50 -7.81 -9.60
N LEU A 112 9.70 -7.92 -9.03
CA LEU A 112 10.94 -8.18 -9.76
C LEU A 112 11.58 -9.43 -9.19
N GLU A 113 11.84 -10.41 -10.06
CA GLU A 113 12.60 -11.61 -9.72
C GLU A 113 13.86 -11.67 -10.59
N VAL A 114 15.01 -11.87 -9.95
CA VAL A 114 16.31 -11.97 -10.62
C VAL A 114 16.63 -13.46 -10.81
N GLY A 115 16.54 -13.91 -12.06
CA GLY A 115 16.79 -15.27 -12.48
C GLY A 115 18.10 -15.43 -13.25
N ASN A 116 18.32 -16.65 -13.73
CA ASN A 116 19.41 -16.97 -14.64
C ASN A 116 18.87 -17.65 -15.90
N ASN A 117 19.47 -17.32 -17.04
CA ASN A 117 19.23 -18.00 -18.29
C ASN A 117 20.54 -18.12 -19.06
N GLN A 118 20.98 -19.36 -19.27
CA GLN A 118 22.22 -19.67 -19.99
C GLN A 118 23.43 -18.82 -19.50
N GLN A 119 23.64 -18.76 -18.19
CA GLN A 119 24.74 -18.02 -17.52
C GLN A 119 24.65 -16.48 -17.61
N LYS A 120 23.54 -15.93 -18.12
CA LYS A 120 23.23 -14.51 -18.09
C LYS A 120 22.16 -14.22 -17.04
N THR A 121 22.30 -13.10 -16.32
CA THR A 121 21.26 -12.59 -15.43
C THR A 121 20.02 -12.24 -16.23
N GLU A 122 18.87 -12.77 -15.83
CA GLU A 122 17.56 -12.46 -16.40
C GLU A 122 16.71 -11.72 -15.36
N LEU A 123 15.98 -10.68 -15.80
CA LEU A 123 15.13 -9.87 -14.93
C LEU A 123 13.68 -10.10 -15.32
N HIS A 124 12.91 -10.74 -14.43
CA HIS A 124 11.49 -10.97 -14.61
C HIS A 124 10.70 -9.92 -13.85
N TYR A 125 10.21 -8.92 -14.58
CA TYR A 125 9.40 -7.84 -14.03
C TYR A 125 7.93 -8.01 -14.39
N ARG A 126 7.04 -7.80 -13.42
CA ARG A 126 5.59 -7.80 -13.63
C ARG A 126 4.91 -6.73 -12.77
N LYS A 127 3.85 -6.14 -13.31
CA LYS A 127 3.02 -5.14 -12.63
C LYS A 127 1.57 -5.59 -12.58
N LEU A 128 0.95 -5.48 -11.42
CA LEU A 128 -0.44 -5.82 -11.14
C LEU A 128 -1.15 -4.56 -10.66
N LEU A 129 -2.36 -4.29 -11.15
CA LEU A 129 -3.13 -3.08 -10.82
C LEU A 129 -4.29 -3.37 -9.88
N GLY A 130 -4.48 -2.45 -8.93
CA GLY A 130 -5.64 -2.41 -8.05
C GLY A 130 -5.78 -3.63 -7.13
N LYS A 131 -6.92 -3.69 -6.42
CA LYS A 131 -7.29 -4.84 -5.59
C LYS A 131 -7.62 -6.10 -6.40
N SER A 132 -7.91 -5.98 -7.70
CA SER A 132 -8.11 -7.12 -8.58
C SER A 132 -6.81 -7.77 -9.05
N LEU A 133 -5.66 -7.13 -8.79
CA LEU A 133 -4.33 -7.60 -9.20
C LEU A 133 -4.24 -7.87 -10.71
N THR A 134 -4.86 -7.01 -11.51
CA THR A 134 -4.93 -7.18 -12.96
C THR A 134 -3.54 -7.03 -13.57
N PRO A 135 -3.01 -8.03 -14.30
CA PRO A 135 -1.71 -7.93 -14.93
C PRO A 135 -1.65 -6.82 -15.99
N VAL A 136 -0.57 -6.06 -16.00
CA VAL A 136 -0.23 -5.13 -17.08
C VAL A 136 0.60 -5.87 -18.12
N THR A 137 0.14 -5.88 -19.37
CA THR A 137 0.84 -6.51 -20.49
C THR A 137 1.79 -5.56 -21.21
N ASP A 138 1.58 -4.25 -21.07
CA ASP A 138 2.49 -3.24 -21.62
C ASP A 138 3.82 -3.24 -20.87
N THR A 139 4.90 -3.23 -21.64
CA THR A 139 6.29 -3.22 -21.15
C THR A 139 6.89 -1.81 -21.13
N LEU A 140 6.18 -0.79 -21.62
CA LEU A 140 6.69 0.58 -21.65
C LEU A 140 7.06 1.06 -20.23
N GLY A 141 8.27 1.59 -20.10
CA GLY A 141 8.82 2.06 -18.82
C GLY A 141 9.26 0.94 -17.85
N ALA A 142 9.13 -0.34 -18.21
CA ALA A 142 9.54 -1.45 -17.33
C ALA A 142 11.02 -1.35 -16.93
N SER A 143 11.91 -0.99 -17.86
CA SER A 143 13.33 -0.81 -17.57
C SER A 143 13.59 0.27 -16.51
N ASP A 144 12.88 1.39 -16.58
CA ASP A 144 13.02 2.48 -15.61
C ASP A 144 12.51 2.05 -14.23
N ARG A 145 11.41 1.29 -14.19
CA ARG A 145 10.87 0.72 -12.95
C ARG A 145 11.82 -0.30 -12.33
N VAL A 146 12.44 -1.15 -13.13
CA VAL A 146 13.46 -2.12 -12.67
C VAL A 146 14.66 -1.39 -12.07
N ASN A 147 15.20 -0.38 -12.76
CA ASN A 147 16.29 0.44 -12.24
C ASN A 147 15.90 1.16 -10.95
N PHE A 148 14.68 1.70 -10.90
CA PHE A 148 14.14 2.33 -9.69
C PHE A 148 14.11 1.35 -8.51
N ILE A 149 13.58 0.13 -8.70
CA ILE A 149 13.47 -0.88 -7.64
C ILE A 149 14.86 -1.30 -7.12
N ILE A 150 15.80 -1.62 -8.01
CA ILE A 150 17.14 -2.11 -7.62
C ILE A 150 17.98 -1.01 -6.95
N SER A 151 17.74 0.27 -7.29
CA SER A 151 18.51 1.38 -6.74
C SER A 151 18.14 1.76 -5.32
N GLN A 152 17.03 1.26 -4.78
CA GLN A 152 16.58 1.55 -3.42
C GLN A 152 17.51 0.95 -2.37
N GLU A 153 17.67 1.67 -1.27
CA GLU A 153 18.53 1.29 -0.15
C GLU A 153 17.68 1.02 1.09
N ALA A 154 18.20 0.19 2.00
CA ALA A 154 17.50 -0.08 3.25
C ALA A 154 17.44 1.19 4.11
N SER A 155 16.24 1.67 4.45
CA SER A 155 16.06 2.86 5.30
C SER A 155 16.25 2.58 6.79
N LEU A 156 16.28 1.31 7.17
CA LEU A 156 16.52 0.87 8.54
C LEU A 156 17.89 0.20 8.59
N THR A 157 18.87 0.86 9.20
CA THR A 157 20.15 0.27 9.58
C THR A 157 20.03 -0.19 11.04
N PRO A 158 20.39 -1.43 11.40
CA PRO A 158 20.43 -1.89 12.79
C PRO A 158 21.33 -1.03 13.68
#